data_AF-A0A942AJW0-F1
#
_entry.id   AF-A0A942AJW0-F1
#
_cell.length_a   1.000
_cell.length_b   1.000
_cell.length_c   1.000
_cell.angle_alpha   90.00
_cell.angle_beta   90.00
_cell.angle_gamma   90.00
#
_symmetry.space_group_name_H-M   'P 1'
#
loop_
_entity.id
_entity.type
_entity.pdbx_description
1 polymer ?
#
loop_
_entity_poly.entity_id
_entity_poly.type
_entity_poly.pdbx_seq_one_letter_code
_entity_poly.pdbx_strand_id
1 'polypeptide(L)'
;MSYYKCKNISVKPKTNQIFVTAASSNVRPITYYKNEYAANGKYSLKEKLMYLMISMLDGNIQISKLNKNTIPFEYATLKVREYYRKKDINLYDEKYDLRYELYKKELSKYVDINDWEKCRKFEQENKELVDKIETDIKKELYKEEVEIFIDSIKENNKDKYYIKDYFGRTIEYVGETKRGYKYRTYEEPNEACLLDYKLAYIIQKRMGNKFKINRFEKQLENTQDREEDNEEEY
;
A
#
# COMPACT_ATOMS: atom_id res chain seq x y z
N MET A 1 -12.81 -7.03 -6.57
CA MET A 1 -11.38 -7.30 -6.35
C MET A 1 -11.16 -7.66 -4.89
N SER A 2 -10.48 -8.78 -4.61
CA SER A 2 -10.19 -9.23 -3.24
C SER A 2 -8.87 -8.66 -2.74
N TYR A 3 -8.79 -8.27 -1.48
CA TYR A 3 -7.56 -7.78 -0.86
C TYR A 3 -7.44 -8.28 0.58
N TYR A 4 -6.26 -8.14 1.17
CA TYR A 4 -5.99 -8.49 2.56
C TYR A 4 -5.97 -7.25 3.46
N LYS A 5 -6.85 -7.23 4.46
CA LYS A 5 -6.87 -6.24 5.55
C LYS A 5 -5.77 -6.58 6.55
N CYS A 6 -4.70 -5.80 6.59
CA CYS A 6 -3.53 -6.02 7.44
C CYS A 6 -3.61 -5.19 8.73
N LYS A 7 -3.50 -5.85 9.89
CA LYS A 7 -3.49 -5.17 11.21
C LYS A 7 -2.12 -5.14 11.88
N ASN A 8 -1.16 -5.95 11.43
CA ASN A 8 0.16 -6.05 12.05
C ASN A 8 1.18 -6.61 11.05
N ILE A 9 2.38 -6.02 11.02
CA ILE A 9 3.54 -6.50 10.26
C ILE A 9 4.72 -6.57 11.25
N SER A 10 5.39 -7.72 11.31
CA SER A 10 6.56 -7.92 12.16
C SER A 10 7.72 -8.46 11.34
N VAL A 11 8.84 -7.75 11.35
CA VAL A 11 10.07 -8.14 10.65
C VAL A 11 11.03 -8.72 11.68
N LYS A 12 11.57 -9.90 11.38
CA LYS A 12 12.59 -10.60 12.18
C LYS A 12 13.84 -10.80 11.32
N PRO A 13 14.78 -9.83 11.33
CA PRO A 13 15.95 -9.89 10.45
C PRO A 13 16.85 -11.10 10.71
N LYS A 14 17.06 -11.45 11.99
CA LYS A 14 17.92 -12.57 12.41
C LYS A 14 17.48 -13.92 11.85
N THR A 15 16.18 -14.11 11.64
CA THR A 15 15.61 -15.36 11.14
C THR A 15 15.16 -15.26 9.68
N ASN A 16 15.39 -14.14 9.00
CA ASN A 16 14.92 -13.89 7.65
C ASN A 16 13.38 -14.02 7.50
N GLN A 17 12.59 -13.57 8.48
CA GLN A 17 11.14 -13.74 8.49
C GLN A 17 10.37 -12.41 8.52
N ILE A 18 9.24 -12.38 7.83
CA ILE A 18 8.24 -11.32 7.94
C ILE A 18 6.93 -11.98 8.28
N PHE A 19 6.27 -11.55 9.36
CA PHE A 19 4.95 -12.03 9.74
C PHE A 19 3.91 -10.95 9.46
N VAL A 20 2.88 -11.30 8.70
CA VAL A 20 1.74 -10.43 8.41
C VAL A 20 0.51 -11.02 9.10
N THR A 21 -0.19 -10.18 9.86
CA THR A 21 -1.49 -10.55 10.42
C THR A 21 -2.59 -9.88 9.61
N ALA A 22 -3.28 -10.66 8.78
CA ALA A 22 -4.27 -10.14 7.85
C ALA A 22 -5.53 -11.01 7.75
N ALA A 23 -6.60 -10.39 7.26
CA ALA A 23 -7.88 -11.05 6.96
C ALA A 23 -8.23 -10.81 5.49
N SER A 24 -8.77 -11.82 4.80
CA SER A 24 -9.29 -11.63 3.45
C SER A 24 -10.53 -10.73 3.47
N SER A 25 -10.63 -9.81 2.51
CA SER A 25 -11.79 -8.94 2.32
C SER A 25 -13.07 -9.71 2.02
N ASN A 26 -12.96 -10.96 1.55
CA ASN A 26 -14.09 -11.77 1.07
C ASN A 26 -14.68 -12.70 2.14
N VAL A 27 -13.98 -12.92 3.27
CA VAL A 27 -14.44 -13.85 4.30
C VAL A 27 -15.26 -13.09 5.36
N ARG A 28 -16.42 -13.64 5.72
CA ARG A 28 -17.27 -13.16 6.82
C ARG A 28 -17.63 -14.33 7.75
N PRO A 29 -17.54 -14.17 9.10
CA PRO A 29 -17.05 -12.98 9.81
C PRO A 29 -15.56 -12.71 9.52
N ILE A 30 -15.10 -11.47 9.76
CA ILE A 30 -13.70 -11.09 9.48
C ILE A 30 -12.78 -11.79 10.47
N THR A 31 -12.05 -12.79 9.99
CA THR A 31 -11.08 -13.54 10.79
C THR A 31 -9.65 -13.22 10.36
N TYR A 32 -8.82 -12.82 11.33
CA TYR A 32 -7.41 -12.48 11.08
C TYR A 32 -6.50 -13.66 11.38
N TYR A 33 -5.62 -13.97 10.44
CA TYR A 33 -4.60 -15.01 10.59
C TYR A 33 -3.22 -14.38 10.55
N LYS A 34 -2.30 -14.93 11.34
CA LYS A 34 -0.88 -14.55 11.32
C LYS A 34 -0.14 -15.58 10.49
N ASN A 35 0.44 -15.15 9.38
CA ASN A 35 1.21 -16.00 8.48
C ASN A 35 2.60 -15.41 8.24
N GLU A 36 3.58 -16.27 8.00
CA GLU A 36 4.85 -15.82 7.43
C GLU A 36 4.62 -15.42 5.97
N TYR A 37 5.01 -14.20 5.63
CA TYR A 37 4.93 -13.66 4.28
C TYR A 37 6.11 -14.19 3.45
N ALA A 38 5.81 -14.70 2.26
CA ALA A 38 6.80 -15.31 1.37
C ALA A 38 7.64 -16.40 2.09
N ALA A 39 6.95 -17.32 2.77
CA ALA A 39 7.51 -18.30 3.70
C ALA A 39 8.44 -19.37 3.08
N ASN A 40 8.56 -19.43 1.75
CA ASN A 40 9.17 -20.55 1.03
C ASN A 40 10.70 -20.72 1.24
N GLY A 41 11.34 -19.98 2.16
CA GLY A 41 12.79 -20.05 2.43
C GLY A 41 13.68 -19.51 1.30
N LYS A 42 13.17 -19.46 0.07
CA LYS A 42 13.85 -19.06 -1.17
C LYS A 42 14.21 -17.57 -1.24
N TYR A 43 13.49 -16.73 -0.49
CA TYR A 43 13.66 -15.27 -0.55
C TYR A 43 14.48 -14.75 0.62
N SER A 44 15.49 -13.93 0.31
CA SER A 44 16.17 -13.06 1.25
C SER A 44 15.23 -12.02 1.85
N LEU A 45 15.63 -11.39 2.96
CA LEU A 45 14.79 -10.43 3.66
C LEU A 45 14.46 -9.22 2.78
N LYS A 46 15.43 -8.79 1.97
CA LYS A 46 15.29 -7.68 1.01
C LYS A 46 14.25 -8.03 -0.05
N GLU A 47 14.29 -9.25 -0.61
CA GLU A 47 13.28 -9.71 -1.57
C GLU A 47 11.90 -9.83 -0.92
N LYS A 48 11.80 -10.37 0.31
CA LYS A 48 10.53 -10.42 1.05
C LYS A 48 9.93 -9.01 1.27
N LEU A 49 10.78 -8.02 1.58
CA LEU A 49 10.37 -6.62 1.72
C LEU A 49 9.96 -5.99 0.39
N MET A 50 10.66 -6.30 -0.71
CA MET A 50 10.27 -5.88 -2.07
C MET A 50 8.88 -6.41 -2.44
N TYR A 51 8.64 -7.71 -2.23
CA TYR A 51 7.32 -8.30 -2.49
C TYR A 51 6.23 -7.72 -1.60
N LEU A 52 6.55 -7.37 -0.35
CA LEU A 52 5.60 -6.70 0.55
C LEU A 52 5.26 -5.30 0.04
N MET A 53 6.27 -4.52 -0.35
CA MET A 53 6.11 -3.18 -0.93
C MET A 53 5.22 -3.22 -2.18
N ILE A 54 5.51 -4.10 -3.13
CA ILE A 54 4.71 -4.26 -4.36
C ILE A 54 3.26 -4.60 -4.01
N SER A 55 3.02 -5.58 -3.13
CA SER A 55 1.66 -5.92 -2.69
C SER A 55 0.91 -4.76 -2.01
N MET A 56 1.61 -3.87 -1.32
CA MET A 56 1.02 -2.68 -0.71
C MET A 56 0.73 -1.58 -1.75
N LEU A 57 1.61 -1.39 -2.74
CA LEU A 57 1.39 -0.46 -3.86
C LEU A 57 0.20 -0.89 -4.71
N ASP A 58 0.16 -2.17 -5.10
CA ASP A 58 -0.88 -2.78 -5.94
C ASP A 58 -2.24 -2.92 -5.19
N GLY A 59 -2.29 -2.55 -3.91
CA GLY A 59 -3.51 -2.60 -3.10
C GLY A 59 -3.94 -4.01 -2.65
N ASN A 60 -3.12 -5.03 -2.89
CA ASN A 60 -3.33 -6.41 -2.46
C ASN A 60 -3.26 -6.55 -0.93
N ILE A 61 -2.43 -5.75 -0.27
CA ILE A 61 -2.34 -5.62 1.19
C ILE A 61 -2.68 -4.18 1.57
N GLN A 62 -3.73 -4.00 2.36
CA GLN A 62 -4.17 -2.69 2.84
C GLN A 62 -4.08 -2.64 4.36
N ILE A 63 -3.39 -1.63 4.90
CA ILE A 63 -3.31 -1.43 6.34
C ILE A 63 -4.70 -1.05 6.86
N SER A 64 -5.33 -1.96 7.59
CA SER A 64 -6.66 -1.74 8.18
C SER A 64 -6.58 -1.13 9.58
N LYS A 65 -5.39 -1.13 10.20
CA LYS A 65 -5.15 -0.53 11.51
C LYS A 65 -3.78 0.10 11.60
N LEU A 66 -3.75 1.40 11.85
CA LEU A 66 -2.54 2.16 12.14
C LEU A 66 -2.09 1.91 13.58
N ASN A 67 -0.88 1.38 13.74
CA ASN A 67 -0.24 1.15 15.03
C ASN A 67 1.28 1.07 14.86
N LYS A 68 2.01 0.96 15.98
CA LYS A 68 3.48 0.92 16.00
C LYS A 68 4.14 -0.06 15.03
N ASN A 69 3.46 -1.15 14.66
CA ASN A 69 4.01 -2.19 13.79
C ASN A 69 3.59 -2.04 12.33
N THR A 70 2.54 -1.28 12.01
CA THR A 70 2.06 -1.10 10.62
C THR A 70 2.47 0.24 10.04
N ILE A 71 2.68 1.24 10.88
CA ILE A 71 2.94 2.61 10.44
C ILE A 71 4.27 2.80 9.73
N PRO A 72 5.38 2.18 10.15
CA PRO A 72 6.62 2.26 9.37
C PRO A 72 6.43 1.80 7.92
N PHE A 73 5.55 0.82 7.67
CA PHE A 73 5.26 0.30 6.33
C PHE A 73 4.30 1.18 5.55
N GLU A 74 3.26 1.73 6.20
CA GLU A 74 2.38 2.72 5.58
C GLU A 74 3.17 3.97 5.17
N TYR A 75 4.02 4.46 6.08
CA TYR A 75 4.96 5.55 5.88
C TYR A 75 5.88 5.30 4.68
N ALA A 76 6.55 4.15 4.66
CA ALA A 76 7.43 3.78 3.57
C ALA A 76 6.70 3.67 2.22
N THR A 77 5.47 3.12 2.21
CA THR A 77 4.64 3.02 1.00
C THR A 77 4.28 4.40 0.47
N LEU A 78 3.92 5.34 1.35
CA LEU A 78 3.64 6.73 0.95
C LEU A 78 4.86 7.42 0.37
N LYS A 79 6.06 7.23 0.94
CA LYS A 79 7.30 7.76 0.37
C LYS A 79 7.59 7.25 -1.04
N VAL A 80 7.35 5.96 -1.29
CA VAL A 80 7.48 5.41 -2.66
C VAL A 80 6.45 6.04 -3.61
N ARG A 81 5.21 6.26 -3.16
CA ARG A 81 4.19 6.97 -3.97
C ARG A 81 4.61 8.41 -4.27
N GLU A 82 5.16 9.11 -3.30
CA GLU A 82 5.70 10.46 -3.48
C GLU A 82 6.90 10.50 -4.45
N TYR A 83 7.74 9.46 -4.43
CA TYR A 83 8.81 9.31 -5.41
C TYR A 83 8.26 9.22 -6.84
N TYR A 84 7.25 8.38 -7.10
CA TYR A 84 6.61 8.31 -8.41
C TYR A 84 6.01 9.65 -8.81
N ARG A 85 5.29 10.31 -7.91
CA ARG A 85 4.68 11.63 -8.17
C ARG A 85 5.70 12.71 -8.54
N LYS A 86 6.88 12.70 -7.93
CA LYS A 86 7.95 13.67 -8.20
C LYS A 86 8.71 13.39 -9.50
N LYS A 87 8.83 12.12 -9.88
CA LYS A 87 9.59 11.71 -11.06
C LYS A 87 8.69 11.71 -12.30
N ASP A 88 7.74 10.81 -12.33
CA ASP A 88 6.63 10.72 -13.29
C ASP A 88 5.63 9.70 -12.75
N ILE A 89 4.37 10.11 -12.59
CA ILE A 89 3.33 9.26 -12.00
C ILE A 89 2.99 8.06 -12.88
N ASN A 90 3.21 8.15 -14.19
CA ASN A 90 2.94 7.07 -15.14
C ASN A 90 3.95 5.92 -15.01
N LEU A 91 5.13 6.17 -14.43
CA LEU A 91 6.18 5.15 -14.26
C LEU A 91 5.69 3.92 -13.49
N TYR A 92 4.72 4.08 -12.59
CA TYR A 92 4.18 2.94 -11.85
C TYR A 92 3.41 1.99 -12.79
N ASP A 93 2.54 2.53 -13.62
CA ASP A 93 1.74 1.77 -14.58
C ASP A 93 2.63 1.20 -15.70
N GLU A 94 3.57 1.99 -16.22
CA GLU A 94 4.56 1.54 -17.19
C GLU A 94 5.38 0.35 -16.67
N LYS A 95 5.83 0.41 -15.41
CA LYS A 95 6.54 -0.72 -14.80
C LYS A 95 5.64 -1.93 -14.60
N TYR A 96 4.35 -1.75 -14.34
CA TYR A 96 3.41 -2.86 -14.22
C TYR A 96 3.33 -3.66 -15.53
N ASP A 97 3.18 -2.97 -16.66
CA ASP A 97 3.15 -3.59 -17.99
C ASP A 97 4.51 -4.17 -18.38
N LEU A 98 5.59 -3.42 -18.14
CA LEU A 98 6.96 -3.84 -18.46
C LEU A 98 7.38 -5.12 -17.74
N ARG A 99 6.88 -5.38 -16.52
CA ARG A 99 7.08 -6.68 -15.83
C ARG A 99 6.68 -7.85 -16.72
N TYR A 100 5.52 -7.76 -17.36
CA TYR A 100 4.95 -8.83 -18.16
C TYR A 100 5.69 -9.02 -19.49
N GLU A 101 6.08 -7.92 -20.12
CA GLU A 101 6.87 -7.94 -21.36
C GLU A 101 8.25 -8.56 -21.12
N LEU A 102 8.96 -8.12 -20.07
CA LEU A 102 10.26 -8.68 -19.71
C LEU A 102 10.15 -10.15 -19.33
N TYR A 103 9.10 -10.53 -18.60
CA TYR A 103 8.86 -11.93 -18.24
C TYR A 103 8.70 -12.80 -19.48
N LYS A 104 7.85 -12.40 -20.43
CA LYS A 104 7.67 -13.12 -21.69
C LYS A 104 8.96 -13.22 -22.50
N LYS A 105 9.72 -12.13 -22.58
CA LYS A 105 11.00 -12.08 -23.30
C LYS A 105 12.05 -13.02 -22.69
N GLU A 106 12.07 -13.15 -21.37
CA GLU A 106 12.97 -14.10 -20.70
C GLU A 106 12.47 -15.54 -20.85
N LEU A 107 11.15 -15.77 -20.72
CA LEU A 107 10.55 -17.08 -20.87
C LEU A 107 10.69 -17.65 -22.29
N SER A 108 10.67 -16.80 -23.32
CA SER A 108 10.83 -17.19 -24.72
C SER A 108 12.18 -17.82 -25.05
N LYS A 109 13.17 -17.73 -24.15
CA LYS A 109 14.45 -18.44 -24.27
C LYS A 109 14.32 -19.95 -24.02
N TYR A 110 13.23 -20.37 -23.38
CA TYR A 110 13.04 -21.75 -22.90
C TYR A 110 11.83 -22.45 -23.52
N VAL A 111 10.77 -21.70 -23.85
CA VAL A 111 9.52 -22.25 -24.38
C VAL A 111 8.90 -21.29 -25.40
N ASP A 112 8.14 -21.84 -26.35
CA ASP A 112 7.36 -21.03 -27.29
C ASP A 112 6.22 -20.31 -26.56
N ILE A 113 6.39 -19.01 -26.34
CA ILE A 113 5.46 -18.14 -25.62
C ILE A 113 4.10 -17.94 -26.31
N ASN A 114 3.97 -18.34 -27.57
CA ASN A 114 2.71 -18.26 -28.31
C ASN A 114 1.84 -19.51 -28.10
N ASP A 115 2.43 -20.60 -27.61
CA ASP A 115 1.72 -21.84 -27.28
C ASP A 115 1.42 -21.89 -25.77
N TRP A 116 0.17 -21.54 -25.43
CA TRP A 116 -0.27 -21.43 -24.03
C TRP A 116 -0.15 -22.75 -23.26
N GLU A 117 -0.44 -23.90 -23.88
CA GLU A 117 -0.39 -25.19 -23.19
C GLU A 117 1.05 -25.57 -22.85
N LYS A 118 1.96 -25.37 -23.80
CA LYS A 118 3.39 -25.61 -23.57
C LYS A 118 3.95 -24.67 -22.51
N CYS A 119 3.61 -23.39 -22.57
CA CYS A 119 4.03 -22.41 -21.55
C CYS A 119 3.57 -22.82 -20.16
N ARG A 120 2.27 -23.09 -20.01
CA ARG A 120 1.70 -23.46 -18.72
C ARG A 120 2.33 -24.73 -18.17
N LYS A 121 2.57 -25.74 -19.02
CA LYS A 121 3.24 -26.99 -18.61
C LYS A 121 4.68 -26.72 -18.19
N PHE A 122 5.42 -25.93 -18.97
CA PHE A 122 6.79 -25.54 -18.65
C PHE A 122 6.87 -24.81 -17.31
N GLU A 123 5.98 -23.84 -17.05
CA GLU A 123 5.94 -23.09 -15.79
C GLU A 123 5.65 -23.99 -14.58
N GLN A 124 4.77 -24.98 -14.75
CA GLN A 124 4.43 -25.95 -13.70
C GLN A 124 5.59 -26.90 -13.37
N GLU A 125 6.32 -27.33 -14.40
CA GLU A 125 7.46 -28.24 -14.28
C GLU A 125 8.73 -27.52 -13.78
N ASN A 126 8.89 -26.23 -14.11
CA ASN A 126 10.09 -25.44 -13.86
C ASN A 126 9.86 -24.26 -12.89
N LYS A 127 9.04 -24.47 -11.86
CA LYS A 127 8.65 -23.41 -10.89
C LYS A 127 9.84 -22.62 -10.34
N GLU A 128 10.95 -23.28 -10.02
CA GLU A 128 12.10 -22.59 -9.42
C GLU A 128 12.79 -21.63 -10.39
N LEU A 129 12.87 -22.02 -11.68
CA LEU A 129 13.42 -21.17 -12.73
C LEU A 129 12.49 -19.98 -12.97
N VAL A 130 11.18 -20.23 -13.05
CA VAL A 130 10.17 -19.18 -13.24
C VAL A 130 10.17 -18.18 -12.10
N ASP A 131 10.14 -18.66 -10.84
CA ASP A 131 10.23 -17.81 -9.65
C ASP A 131 11.49 -16.94 -9.67
N LYS A 132 12.61 -17.51 -10.13
CA LYS A 132 13.89 -16.79 -10.24
C LYS A 132 13.83 -15.71 -11.31
N ILE A 133 13.35 -16.02 -12.52
CA ILE A 133 13.16 -15.05 -13.61
C ILE A 133 12.29 -13.89 -13.14
N GLU A 134 11.13 -14.17 -12.52
CA GLU A 134 10.25 -13.13 -11.99
C GLU A 134 10.93 -12.26 -10.93
N THR A 135 11.68 -12.89 -10.02
CA THR A 135 12.35 -12.19 -8.93
C THR A 135 13.45 -11.28 -9.46
N ASP A 136 14.25 -11.74 -10.41
CA ASP A 136 15.35 -10.98 -10.98
C ASP A 136 14.83 -9.78 -11.80
N ILE A 137 13.74 -9.95 -12.56
CA ILE A 137 13.06 -8.83 -13.23
C ILE A 137 12.56 -7.79 -12.23
N LYS A 138 11.88 -8.23 -11.15
CA LYS A 138 11.36 -7.30 -10.13
C LYS A 138 12.47 -6.57 -9.38
N LYS A 139 13.60 -7.23 -9.10
CA LYS A 139 14.77 -6.60 -8.45
C LYS A 139 15.31 -5.43 -9.26
N GLU A 140 15.49 -5.63 -10.56
CA GLU A 140 16.02 -4.59 -11.44
C GLU A 140 15.01 -3.46 -11.63
N LEU A 141 13.73 -3.80 -11.87
CA LEU A 141 12.68 -2.79 -12.09
C LEU A 141 12.40 -1.91 -10.86
N TYR A 142 12.44 -2.47 -9.65
CA TYR A 142 12.04 -1.78 -8.41
C TYR A 142 13.20 -1.41 -7.50
N LYS A 143 14.42 -1.40 -8.02
CA LYS A 143 15.63 -1.20 -7.21
C LYS A 143 15.57 0.08 -6.37
N GLU A 144 15.26 1.21 -6.98
CA GLU A 144 15.17 2.52 -6.30
C GLU A 144 14.03 2.54 -5.28
N GLU A 145 12.85 2.01 -5.64
CA GLU A 145 11.68 1.99 -4.75
C GLU A 145 11.92 1.12 -3.51
N VAL A 146 12.56 -0.04 -3.68
CA VAL A 146 12.89 -0.94 -2.57
C VAL A 146 13.86 -0.28 -1.61
N GLU A 147 14.84 0.48 -2.12
CA GLU A 147 15.78 1.23 -1.28
C GLU A 147 15.06 2.30 -0.48
N ILE A 148 14.23 3.12 -1.14
CA ILE A 148 13.38 4.13 -0.47
C ILE A 148 12.51 3.47 0.61
N PHE A 149 11.87 2.36 0.28
CA PHE A 149 10.97 1.66 1.20
C PHE A 149 11.70 1.13 2.44
N ILE A 150 12.83 0.46 2.26
CA ILE A 150 13.61 -0.13 3.36
C ILE A 150 14.19 0.94 4.27
N ASP A 151 14.71 2.02 3.70
CA ASP A 151 15.30 3.10 4.48
C ASP A 151 14.22 3.84 5.27
N SER A 152 13.06 4.07 4.64
CA SER A 152 11.90 4.69 5.29
C SER A 152 11.35 3.90 6.47
N ILE A 153 11.38 2.56 6.43
CA ILE A 153 10.95 1.72 7.56
C ILE A 153 11.83 1.94 8.80
N LYS A 154 13.11 2.28 8.62
CA LYS A 154 14.08 2.42 9.71
C LYS A 154 14.09 3.82 10.32
N GLU A 155 13.42 4.79 9.69
CA GLU A 155 13.39 6.16 10.17
C GLU A 155 12.63 6.28 11.50
N ASN A 156 13.24 6.97 12.47
CA ASN A 156 12.63 7.25 13.76
C ASN A 156 11.87 8.59 13.70
N ASN A 157 10.55 8.52 13.55
CA ASN A 157 9.70 9.70 13.32
C ASN A 157 8.82 10.06 14.54
N LYS A 158 9.30 9.80 15.77
CA LYS A 158 8.54 10.03 17.02
C LYS A 158 8.00 11.45 17.21
N ASP A 159 8.65 12.47 16.63
CA ASP A 159 8.32 13.89 16.86
C ASP A 159 7.69 14.58 15.63
N LYS A 160 7.24 13.84 14.62
CA LYS A 160 6.77 14.42 13.34
C LYS A 160 5.40 13.91 12.95
N TYR A 161 4.58 14.81 12.39
CA TYR A 161 3.50 14.47 11.44
C TYR A 161 4.11 13.48 10.46
N TYR A 162 3.71 12.21 10.55
CA TYR A 162 4.44 11.11 9.94
C TYR A 162 4.59 11.40 8.45
N ILE A 163 3.54 11.74 7.70
CA ILE A 163 3.65 12.31 6.34
C ILE A 163 2.45 13.23 6.14
N LYS A 164 2.66 14.44 5.62
CA LYS A 164 1.68 15.19 4.83
C LYS A 164 2.08 15.03 3.37
N ASP A 165 1.33 14.23 2.62
CA ASP A 165 1.61 14.01 1.21
C ASP A 165 1.21 15.24 0.38
N TYR A 166 1.64 15.29 -0.89
CA TYR A 166 1.33 16.45 -1.74
C TYR A 166 -0.19 16.69 -1.89
N PHE A 167 -1.05 15.71 -1.66
CA PHE A 167 -2.51 15.82 -1.79
C PHE A 167 -3.22 16.05 -0.45
N GLY A 168 -2.48 16.32 0.62
CA GLY A 168 -3.04 16.64 1.93
C GLY A 168 -3.38 15.43 2.78
N ARG A 169 -2.99 14.20 2.41
CA ARG A 169 -3.08 13.07 3.34
C ARG A 169 -2.08 13.25 4.45
N THR A 170 -2.59 13.42 5.66
CA THR A 170 -1.80 13.57 6.87
C THR A 170 -1.93 12.30 7.72
N ILE A 171 -0.78 11.70 8.07
CA ILE A 171 -0.68 10.73 9.16
C ILE A 171 -0.09 11.46 10.36
N GLU A 172 -0.82 11.54 11.46
CA GLU A 172 -0.39 12.25 12.67
C GLU A 172 -0.24 11.29 13.85
N TYR A 173 0.83 11.47 14.62
CA TYR A 173 1.01 10.79 15.91
C TYR A 173 0.13 11.45 16.97
N VAL A 174 -0.71 10.66 17.63
CA VAL A 174 -1.66 11.16 18.64
C VAL A 174 -1.15 10.92 20.06
N GLY A 175 -0.41 9.83 20.29
CA GLY A 175 0.12 9.51 21.63
C GLY A 175 0.42 8.03 21.85
N GLU A 176 1.00 7.74 23.01
CA GLU A 176 1.21 6.36 23.49
C GLU A 176 -0.07 5.79 24.11
N THR A 177 -0.26 4.48 23.95
CA THR A 177 -1.34 3.70 24.54
C THR A 177 -0.75 2.44 25.18
N LYS A 178 -1.51 1.79 26.06
CA LYS A 178 -1.12 0.48 26.64
C LYS A 178 -0.80 -0.60 25.58
N ARG A 179 -1.23 -0.42 24.32
CA ARG A 179 -1.03 -1.37 23.22
C ARG A 179 -0.03 -0.87 22.16
N GLY A 180 0.70 0.21 22.43
CA GLY A 180 1.64 0.84 21.51
C GLY A 180 1.20 2.25 21.13
N TYR A 181 1.44 2.68 19.90
CA TYR A 181 1.21 4.06 19.48
C TYR A 181 -0.15 4.25 18.77
N LYS A 182 -0.85 5.36 19.05
CA LYS A 182 -2.08 5.79 18.38
C LYS A 182 -1.76 6.87 17.34
N TYR A 183 -2.38 6.75 16.19
CA TYR A 183 -2.20 7.68 15.07
C TYR A 183 -3.55 7.99 14.44
N ARG A 184 -3.65 9.19 13.87
CA ARG A 184 -4.82 9.68 13.13
C ARG A 184 -4.43 9.83 11.67
N THR A 185 -5.31 9.39 10.77
CA THR A 185 -5.25 9.74 9.35
C THR A 185 -6.38 10.68 9.01
N TYR A 186 -6.08 11.73 8.27
CA TYR A 186 -7.06 12.64 7.71
C TYR A 186 -6.56 13.21 6.39
N GLU A 187 -7.49 13.68 5.57
CA GLU A 187 -7.19 14.42 4.36
C GLU A 187 -7.46 15.89 4.65
N GLU A 188 -6.42 16.72 4.61
CA GLU A 188 -6.58 18.16 4.56
C GLU A 188 -7.01 18.56 3.15
N PRO A 189 -8.04 19.42 3.00
CA PRO A 189 -8.42 19.92 1.69
C PRO A 189 -7.25 20.66 1.05
N ASN A 190 -6.64 20.07 0.02
CA ASN A 190 -5.66 20.74 -0.84
C ASN A 190 -6.38 21.30 -2.08
N GLU A 191 -6.05 22.51 -2.53
CA GLU A 191 -6.47 23.06 -3.82
C GLU A 191 -6.16 22.15 -5.02
N ALA A 192 -5.10 21.33 -4.95
CA ALA A 192 -4.81 20.29 -5.94
C ALA A 192 -5.80 19.11 -5.89
N CYS A 193 -6.44 18.83 -4.74
CA CYS A 193 -7.59 17.92 -4.63
C CYS A 193 -8.91 18.60 -5.06
N LEU A 194 -8.98 19.93 -5.08
CA LEU A 194 -10.11 20.65 -5.68
C LEU A 194 -10.14 20.55 -7.22
N LEU A 195 -9.06 20.09 -7.86
CA LEU A 195 -9.10 19.70 -9.29
C LEU A 195 -10.09 18.54 -9.51
N ASP A 196 -10.30 17.66 -8.53
CA ASP A 196 -11.31 16.61 -8.61
C ASP A 196 -12.72 17.20 -8.61
N TYR A 197 -12.95 18.34 -7.97
CA TYR A 197 -14.22 19.08 -8.08
C TYR A 197 -14.41 19.68 -9.48
N LYS A 198 -13.35 20.25 -10.06
CA LYS A 198 -13.37 20.82 -11.42
C LYS A 198 -13.59 19.72 -12.47
N LEU A 199 -12.94 18.57 -12.30
CA LEU A 199 -13.10 17.39 -13.15
C LEU A 199 -14.49 16.78 -12.99
N ALA A 200 -14.97 16.59 -11.75
CA ALA A 200 -16.34 16.13 -11.43
C ALA A 200 -17.41 17.05 -12.03
N TYR A 201 -17.21 18.37 -11.96
CA TYR A 201 -18.09 19.36 -12.60
C TYR A 201 -18.08 19.25 -14.13
N ILE A 202 -16.90 19.10 -14.74
CA ILE A 202 -16.75 18.93 -16.21
C ILE A 202 -17.41 17.63 -16.70
N ILE A 203 -17.28 16.53 -15.96
CA ILE A 203 -17.85 15.22 -16.31
C ILE A 203 -19.28 15.02 -15.81
N GLN A 204 -19.88 15.98 -15.09
CA GLN A 204 -21.25 15.92 -14.56
C GLN A 204 -22.27 15.52 -15.63
N LYS A 205 -22.11 16.04 -16.85
CA LYS A 205 -22.98 15.70 -18.00
C LYS A 205 -22.88 14.22 -18.43
N ARG A 206 -21.76 13.55 -18.18
CA ARG A 206 -21.53 12.13 -18.48
C ARG A 206 -21.98 11.19 -17.36
N MET A 207 -21.95 11.64 -16.10
CA MET A 207 -22.34 10.83 -14.93
C MET A 207 -23.86 10.63 -14.80
N GLY A 208 -24.66 11.44 -15.52
CA GLY A 208 -26.12 11.37 -15.54
C GLY A 208 -26.77 11.84 -14.23
N ASN A 209 -28.11 11.93 -14.22
CA ASN A 209 -28.89 12.49 -13.10
C ASN A 209 -28.81 11.70 -11.77
N LYS A 210 -28.03 10.61 -11.71
CA LYS A 210 -27.85 9.80 -10.50
C LYS A 210 -26.94 10.44 -9.46
N PHE A 211 -26.15 11.44 -9.84
CA PHE A 211 -25.19 12.11 -8.96
C PHE A 211 -25.49 13.61 -8.89
N LYS A 212 -25.77 14.13 -7.69
CA LYS A 212 -25.95 15.56 -7.44
C LYS A 212 -24.68 16.11 -6.80
N ILE A 213 -23.96 16.96 -7.52
CA ILE A 213 -22.81 17.70 -6.98
C ILE A 213 -23.36 18.89 -6.18
N ASN A 214 -23.22 18.84 -4.86
CA ASN A 214 -23.53 19.98 -4.01
C ASN A 214 -22.26 20.81 -3.81
N ARG A 215 -22.39 22.14 -3.82
CA ARG A 215 -21.31 23.04 -3.43
C ARG A 215 -21.06 22.81 -1.94
N PHE A 216 -19.81 22.52 -1.57
CA PHE A 216 -19.43 22.42 -0.16
C PHE A 216 -19.42 23.86 0.39
N GLU A 217 -20.59 24.34 0.82
CA GLU A 217 -20.63 25.50 1.70
C GLU A 217 -20.03 25.06 3.02
N LYS A 218 -18.95 25.74 3.41
CA LYS A 218 -18.21 25.52 4.64
C LYS A 218 -19.21 25.58 5.79
N GLN A 219 -19.69 24.42 6.27
CA GLN A 219 -20.30 24.37 7.59
C GLN A 219 -19.15 24.66 8.55
N LEU A 220 -19.14 25.88 9.09
CA LEU A 220 -18.52 26.13 10.37
C LEU A 220 -19.19 25.13 11.32
N GLU A 221 -18.48 24.06 11.68
CA GLU A 221 -18.88 23.27 12.84
C GLU A 221 -18.99 24.25 14.00
N ASN A 222 -20.20 24.43 14.53
CA ASN A 222 -20.39 25.12 15.80
C ASN A 222 -19.63 24.32 16.85
N THR A 223 -18.43 24.80 17.19
CA THR A 223 -17.58 24.30 18.27
C THR A 223 -18.16 24.68 19.64
N GLN A 224 -19.45 24.43 19.88
CA GLN A 224 -20.09 24.85 21.15
C GLN A 224 -20.79 23.77 21.98
N ASP A 225 -20.98 22.53 21.54
CA ASP A 225 -21.70 21.54 22.39
C ASP A 225 -20.93 20.23 22.61
N ARG A 226 -19.66 20.29 23.05
CA ARG A 226 -18.92 19.11 23.57
C ARG A 226 -17.97 19.39 24.74
N GLU A 227 -18.21 20.44 25.52
CA GLU A 227 -17.46 20.69 26.77
C GLU A 227 -18.30 20.62 28.06
N GLU A 228 -19.59 20.32 28.00
CA GLU A 228 -20.41 20.15 29.21
C GLU A 228 -21.08 18.76 29.18
N ASP A 229 -20.44 17.76 29.80
CA ASP A 229 -21.09 16.51 30.26
C ASP A 229 -20.11 15.60 31.06
N ASN A 230 -19.12 16.17 31.76
CA ASN A 230 -18.30 15.42 32.72
C ASN A 230 -17.95 16.23 33.98
N GLU A 231 -18.86 17.08 34.43
CA GLU A 231 -18.85 17.55 35.82
C GLU A 231 -20.19 17.21 36.48
N GLU A 232 -20.06 16.36 37.50
CA GLU A 232 -20.98 16.13 38.63
C GLU A 232 -22.31 15.40 38.37
N GLU A 233 -22.43 14.20 38.96
CA GLU A 233 -23.47 13.93 39.97
C GLU A 233 -23.13 12.65 40.77
N TYR A 234 -22.87 12.89 42.07
CA TYR A 234 -22.92 12.03 43.28
C TYR A 234 -22.42 10.57 43.28
#